data_AF-A0A3R9TUZ9-F1
#
_entry.id   AF-A0A3R9TUZ9-F1
#
_cell.length_a   1.000
_cell.length_b   1.000
_cell.length_c   1.000
_cell.angle_alpha   90.00
_cell.angle_beta   90.00
_cell.angle_gamma   90.00
#
_symmetry.space_group_name_H-M   'P 1'
#
loop_
_entity.id
_entity.type
_entity.pdbx_description
1 polymer ?
#
loop_
_entity_poly.entity_id
_entity_poly.type
_entity_poly.pdbx_seq_one_letter_code
_entity_poly.pdbx_strand_id
1 'polypeptide(L)'
;MTTATGAGQWRVDFDAEVVFSNGGSLRTEGFRLDIPGDDIDDAALGELLVRHLGLLMVGGTTISRKELIREPHKGSRNTGTEDGAPVRRTVDLTGPGTRLDRPAGAPEGIGGLVDLPVALVRLVGVAEPVADRLALAPFEPAGHAVVVHTGRPDGPFLTPDAVALLAERGAALVATDGVERDGPAAKALAEAGIPVLTGLTGLADLPAVGARLHAVPHPAGHGDGDGVRAYGVAE
;
A
#
# COMPACT_ATOMS: atom_id res chain seq x y z
N MET A 1 -33.12 28.05 12.05
CA MET A 1 -31.76 27.95 12.61
C MET A 1 -31.46 26.46 12.70
N THR A 2 -30.61 25.87 11.87
CA THR A 2 -29.20 26.23 11.64
C THR A 2 -28.80 25.87 10.21
N THR A 3 -28.14 26.82 9.54
CA THR A 3 -27.50 26.69 8.22
C THR A 3 -26.24 25.83 8.32
N ALA A 4 -26.13 24.77 7.52
CA ALA A 4 -24.87 24.08 7.29
C ALA A 4 -24.11 24.80 6.16
N THR A 5 -23.08 25.54 6.54
CA THR A 5 -22.17 26.26 5.64
C THR A 5 -21.32 25.24 4.89
N GLY A 6 -21.49 25.14 3.57
CA GLY A 6 -20.53 24.42 2.72
C GLY A 6 -19.21 25.19 2.71
N ALA A 7 -18.23 24.73 3.49
CA ALA A 7 -16.88 25.27 3.45
C ALA A 7 -16.29 24.95 2.06
N GLY A 8 -16.04 25.97 1.24
CA GLY A 8 -15.39 25.80 -0.05
C GLY A 8 -14.01 25.18 0.13
N GLN A 9 -13.72 24.10 -0.59
CA GLN A 9 -12.37 23.55 -0.68
C GLN A 9 -11.51 24.45 -1.56
N TRP A 10 -10.29 24.73 -1.11
CA TRP A 10 -9.33 25.55 -1.85
C TRP A 10 -8.28 24.66 -2.48
N ARG A 11 -7.82 25.09 -3.65
CA ARG A 11 -6.70 24.48 -4.35
C ARG A 11 -5.64 25.53 -4.58
N VAL A 12 -4.43 25.07 -4.78
CA VAL A 12 -3.31 25.92 -5.15
C VAL A 12 -2.74 25.46 -6.48
N ASP A 13 -2.60 26.38 -7.42
CA ASP A 13 -1.86 26.24 -8.67
C ASP A 13 -0.48 26.87 -8.48
N PHE A 14 0.58 26.12 -8.75
CA PHE A 14 1.94 26.57 -8.47
C PHE A 14 2.98 25.83 -9.31
N ASP A 15 4.15 26.44 -9.40
CA ASP A 15 5.37 25.77 -9.83
C ASP A 15 6.17 25.34 -8.63
N ALA A 16 6.87 24.22 -8.77
CA ALA A 16 7.81 23.77 -7.76
C ALA A 16 9.08 23.21 -8.39
N GLU A 17 10.19 23.45 -7.70
CA GLU A 17 11.44 22.73 -7.90
C GLU A 17 11.81 22.02 -6.60
N VAL A 18 12.04 20.71 -6.70
CA VAL A 18 12.46 19.84 -5.61
C VAL A 18 13.89 19.39 -5.91
N VAL A 19 14.82 19.71 -5.02
CA VAL A 19 16.22 19.29 -5.14
C VAL A 19 16.44 18.09 -4.24
N PHE A 20 17.07 17.05 -4.77
CA PHE A 20 17.35 15.84 -4.00
C PHE A 20 18.76 15.87 -3.41
N SER A 21 18.90 15.37 -2.17
CA SER A 21 20.18 15.33 -1.45
C SER A 21 21.18 14.32 -2.04
N ASN A 22 20.70 13.35 -2.83
CA ASN A 22 21.51 12.42 -3.61
C ASN A 22 21.83 12.93 -5.03
N GLY A 23 21.46 14.17 -5.35
CA GLY A 23 21.67 14.80 -6.65
C GLY A 23 20.47 14.71 -7.58
N GLY A 24 20.38 15.68 -8.50
CA GLY A 24 19.23 15.84 -9.41
C GLY A 24 18.12 16.73 -8.84
N SER A 25 17.14 17.04 -9.67
CA SER A 25 15.95 17.80 -9.28
C SER A 25 14.71 17.35 -10.05
N LEU A 26 13.54 17.63 -9.48
CA LEU A 26 12.23 17.48 -10.10
C LEU A 26 11.58 18.85 -10.22
N ARG A 27 11.10 19.19 -11.42
CA ARG A 27 10.42 20.47 -11.68
C ARG A 27 9.00 20.22 -12.16
N THR A 28 8.06 21.02 -11.66
CA THR A 28 6.67 21.02 -12.08
C THR A 28 6.25 22.42 -12.52
N GLU A 29 5.35 22.48 -13.50
CA GLU A 29 4.78 23.73 -14.01
C GLU A 29 3.26 23.68 -13.97
N GLY A 30 2.63 24.64 -13.29
CA GLY A 30 1.16 24.75 -13.19
C GLY A 30 0.54 23.55 -12.46
N PHE A 31 1.23 23.04 -11.45
CA PHE A 31 0.80 21.88 -10.68
C PHE A 31 -0.31 22.28 -9.71
N ARG A 32 -1.37 21.48 -9.64
CA ARG A 32 -2.57 21.78 -8.84
C ARG A 32 -2.76 20.81 -7.70
N LEU A 33 -2.86 21.33 -6.49
CA LEU A 33 -2.94 20.52 -5.27
C LEU A 33 -4.05 21.03 -4.34
N ASP A 34 -4.80 20.11 -3.75
CA ASP A 34 -5.84 20.42 -2.78
C ASP A 34 -5.20 20.79 -1.43
N ILE A 35 -5.70 21.86 -0.78
CA ILE A 35 -5.16 22.33 0.50
C ILE A 35 -6.27 22.39 1.57
N PRO A 36 -5.93 22.10 2.84
CA PRO A 36 -6.85 22.32 3.95
C PRO A 36 -6.94 23.82 4.29
N GLY A 37 -8.14 24.37 4.29
CA GLY A 37 -8.36 25.80 4.58
C GLY A 37 -8.26 26.68 3.34
N ASP A 38 -8.17 27.99 3.53
CA ASP A 38 -8.14 29.02 2.48
C ASP A 38 -6.77 29.65 2.26
N ASP A 39 -5.76 29.15 2.98
CA ASP A 39 -4.38 29.58 2.89
C ASP A 39 -3.43 28.42 3.19
N ILE A 40 -2.21 28.52 2.69
CA ILE A 40 -1.09 27.64 2.99
C ILE A 40 0.18 28.45 2.76
N ASP A 41 1.23 28.28 3.55
CA ASP A 41 2.53 28.89 3.25
C ASP A 41 3.35 28.02 2.27
N ASP A 42 4.50 28.51 1.82
CA ASP A 42 5.30 27.82 0.79
C ASP A 42 6.03 26.59 1.35
N ALA A 43 6.41 26.60 2.63
CA ALA A 43 7.06 25.48 3.28
C ALA A 43 6.07 24.31 3.44
N ALA A 44 4.88 24.60 3.98
CA ALA A 44 3.80 23.64 4.12
C ALA A 44 3.32 23.10 2.77
N LEU A 45 3.28 23.93 1.72
CA LEU A 45 2.95 23.49 0.37
C LEU A 45 4.03 22.58 -0.23
N GLY A 46 5.31 22.90 -0.01
CA GLY A 46 6.43 22.04 -0.37
C GLY A 46 6.35 20.67 0.31
N GLU A 47 6.09 20.63 1.61
CA GLU A 47 5.88 19.37 2.36
C GLU A 47 4.69 18.58 1.82
N LEU A 48 3.59 19.25 1.51
CA LEU A 48 2.39 18.62 0.98
C LEU A 48 2.64 18.03 -0.41
N LEU A 49 3.39 18.71 -1.28
CA LEU A 49 3.83 18.19 -2.58
C LEU A 49 4.71 16.93 -2.41
N VAL A 50 5.73 16.99 -1.55
CA VAL A 50 6.66 15.87 -1.29
C VAL A 50 5.89 14.65 -0.78
N ARG A 51 4.97 14.85 0.17
CA ARG A 51 4.11 13.79 0.69
C ARG A 51 3.16 13.24 -0.38
N HIS A 52 2.57 14.11 -1.20
CA HIS A 52 1.59 13.71 -2.22
C HIS A 52 2.22 12.88 -3.34
N LEU A 53 3.44 13.21 -3.75
CA LEU A 53 4.20 12.51 -4.78
C LEU A 53 5.05 11.35 -4.23
N GLY A 54 5.13 11.19 -2.91
CA GLY A 54 5.91 10.12 -2.27
C GLY A 54 7.42 10.24 -2.50
N LEU A 55 7.94 11.47 -2.57
CA LEU A 55 9.35 11.73 -2.89
C LEU A 55 10.24 11.43 -1.67
N LEU A 56 11.37 10.76 -1.92
CA LEU A 56 12.40 10.46 -0.91
C LEU A 56 13.63 11.34 -1.14
N MET A 57 14.48 11.48 -0.11
CA MET A 57 15.78 12.17 -0.19
C MET A 57 15.68 13.65 -0.63
N VAL A 58 14.63 14.37 -0.23
CA VAL A 58 14.47 15.79 -0.56
C VAL A 58 15.41 16.64 0.30
N GLY A 59 16.25 17.45 -0.35
CA GLY A 59 17.16 18.41 0.29
C GLY A 59 16.56 19.82 0.37
N GLY A 60 15.60 20.15 -0.49
CA GLY A 60 14.90 21.43 -0.46
C GLY A 60 13.79 21.52 -1.50
N THR A 61 12.84 22.42 -1.25
CA THR A 61 11.71 22.71 -2.14
C THR A 61 11.58 24.22 -2.30
N THR A 62 11.44 24.67 -3.53
CA THR A 62 11.14 26.07 -3.84
C THR A 62 9.80 26.14 -4.54
N ILE A 63 8.88 26.93 -4.00
CA ILE A 63 7.56 27.20 -4.59
C ILE A 63 7.62 28.54 -5.34
N SER A 64 6.98 28.61 -6.49
CA SER A 64 6.80 29.87 -7.23
C SER A 64 5.47 29.89 -7.97
N ARG A 65 5.06 31.07 -8.44
CA ARG A 65 3.77 31.29 -9.15
C ARG A 65 2.57 30.67 -8.42
N LYS A 66 2.53 30.84 -7.10
CA LYS A 66 1.47 30.31 -6.25
C LYS A 66 0.20 31.14 -6.39
N GLU A 67 -0.88 30.49 -6.78
CA GLU A 67 -2.21 31.10 -6.90
C GLU A 67 -3.25 30.22 -6.20
N LEU A 68 -3.99 30.82 -5.27
CA LEU A 68 -5.09 30.19 -4.56
C LEU A 68 -6.35 30.27 -5.42
N ILE A 69 -6.89 29.12 -5.78
CA ILE A 69 -8.06 29.01 -6.64
C ILE A 69 -9.25 28.55 -5.81
N ARG A 70 -10.30 29.37 -5.81
CA ARG A 70 -11.59 29.07 -5.17
C ARG A 70 -12.58 28.53 -6.20
N GLU A 71 -12.45 27.25 -6.50
CA GLU A 71 -13.34 26.55 -7.44
C GLU A 71 -14.17 25.49 -6.68
N PRO A 72 -15.51 25.52 -6.75
CA PRO A 72 -16.34 24.43 -6.24
C PRO A 72 -16.32 23.26 -7.23
N HIS A 73 -15.24 22.46 -7.25
CA HIS A 73 -15.08 21.37 -8.21
C HIS A 73 -14.57 20.05 -7.60
N LYS A 74 -15.16 18.95 -8.12
CA LYS A 74 -14.84 17.53 -7.88
C LYS A 74 -13.33 17.29 -7.88
N GLY A 75 -12.84 16.65 -6.82
CA GLY A 75 -11.43 16.57 -6.45
C GLY A 75 -10.47 16.09 -7.54
N SER A 76 -9.21 16.48 -7.38
CA SER A 76 -8.10 15.74 -7.95
C SER A 76 -7.98 14.42 -7.19
N ARG A 77 -8.43 13.36 -7.88
CA ARG A 77 -8.95 12.06 -7.38
C ARG A 77 -10.41 12.09 -6.88
N ASN A 78 -11.32 12.54 -7.74
CA ASN A 78 -12.42 11.71 -8.21
C ASN A 78 -13.17 12.48 -9.29
N THR A 79 -13.19 11.95 -10.51
CA THR A 79 -14.29 12.21 -11.44
C THR A 79 -15.56 11.69 -10.79
N GLY A 80 -16.27 12.55 -10.08
CA GLY A 80 -17.64 12.36 -9.69
C GLY A 80 -17.96 11.27 -8.68
N THR A 81 -18.27 11.70 -7.47
CA THR A 81 -19.56 11.32 -6.89
C THR A 81 -20.64 11.73 -7.90
N GLU A 82 -21.10 10.78 -8.71
CA GLU A 82 -22.53 10.69 -8.99
C GLU A 82 -23.17 10.15 -7.71
N ASP A 83 -24.41 10.56 -7.40
CA ASP A 83 -25.24 9.97 -6.36
C ASP A 83 -25.44 8.47 -6.64
N GLY A 84 -24.44 7.69 -6.23
CA GLY A 84 -24.37 6.25 -6.31
C GLY A 84 -23.56 5.78 -5.12
N ALA A 85 -24.04 4.75 -4.44
CA ALA A 85 -23.34 4.14 -3.30
C ALA A 85 -21.85 3.93 -3.60
N PRO A 86 -20.93 4.04 -2.61
CA PRO A 86 -19.49 3.86 -2.82
C PRO A 86 -19.24 2.59 -3.64
N VAL A 87 -18.63 2.75 -4.83
CA VAL A 87 -18.37 1.63 -5.74
C VAL A 87 -17.17 0.87 -5.19
N ARG A 88 -17.45 -0.04 -4.27
CA ARG A 88 -16.48 -0.98 -3.70
C ARG A 88 -15.81 -1.75 -4.83
N ARG A 89 -14.55 -1.44 -5.11
CA ARG A 89 -13.76 -2.11 -6.16
C ARG A 89 -13.13 -3.36 -5.57
N THR A 90 -13.36 -4.50 -6.22
CA THR A 90 -12.72 -5.77 -5.87
C THR A 90 -11.61 -6.07 -6.88
N VAL A 91 -10.43 -6.42 -6.39
CA VAL A 91 -9.27 -6.87 -7.19
C VAL A 91 -9.06 -8.35 -6.90
N ASP A 92 -9.21 -9.21 -7.90
CA ASP A 92 -8.89 -10.62 -7.74
C ASP A 92 -7.36 -10.78 -7.73
N LEU A 93 -6.85 -11.47 -6.70
CA LEU A 93 -5.43 -11.73 -6.52
C LEU A 93 -5.10 -13.22 -6.68
N THR A 94 -6.12 -14.04 -6.97
CA THR A 94 -5.98 -15.49 -7.09
C THR A 94 -5.34 -15.84 -8.44
N GLY A 95 -4.19 -16.49 -8.37
CA GLY A 95 -3.49 -17.12 -9.48
C GLY A 95 -3.51 -18.65 -9.41
N PRO A 96 -3.06 -19.34 -10.47
CA PRO A 96 -3.03 -20.80 -10.53
C PRO A 96 -2.08 -21.44 -9.50
N GLY A 97 -1.11 -20.68 -8.99
CA GLY A 97 -0.17 -21.11 -7.95
C GLY A 97 -0.47 -20.54 -6.57
N THR A 98 -1.60 -19.84 -6.39
CA THR A 98 -1.90 -19.18 -5.11
C THR A 98 -2.13 -20.20 -4.02
N ARG A 99 -1.38 -20.06 -2.93
CA ARG A 99 -1.42 -20.98 -1.80
C ARG A 99 -1.28 -20.24 -0.48
N LEU A 100 -2.04 -20.68 0.51
CA LEU A 100 -1.91 -20.25 1.88
C LEU A 100 -1.16 -21.33 2.67
N ASP A 101 -0.05 -20.95 3.30
CA ASP A 101 0.61 -21.73 4.32
C ASP A 101 0.20 -21.22 5.71
N ARG A 102 -0.27 -22.13 6.57
CA ARG A 102 -0.63 -21.83 7.96
C ARG A 102 0.27 -22.63 8.89
N PRO A 103 1.27 -21.99 9.51
CA PRO A 103 2.10 -22.66 10.50
C PRO A 103 1.30 -22.99 11.76
N ALA A 104 1.81 -23.95 12.53
CA ALA A 104 1.24 -24.26 13.85
C ALA A 104 1.25 -23.01 14.74
N GLY A 105 0.13 -22.71 15.38
CA GLY A 105 -0.05 -21.49 16.19
C GLY A 105 -0.67 -20.31 15.44
N ALA A 106 -0.82 -20.39 14.11
CA ALA A 106 -1.64 -19.43 13.36
C ALA A 106 -3.15 -19.60 13.71
N PRO A 107 -3.98 -18.56 13.51
CA PRO A 107 -5.42 -18.63 13.78
C PRO A 107 -6.09 -19.78 13.01
N GLU A 108 -6.86 -20.63 13.71
CA GLU A 108 -7.53 -21.79 13.09
C GLU A 108 -8.72 -21.41 12.20
N GLY A 109 -9.28 -20.21 12.39
CA GLY A 109 -10.42 -19.69 11.65
C GLY A 109 -10.06 -18.58 10.66
N ILE A 110 -10.99 -18.27 9.76
CA ILE A 110 -10.79 -17.22 8.73
C ILE A 110 -10.64 -15.81 9.30
N GLY A 111 -11.02 -15.57 10.57
CA GLY A 111 -11.01 -14.24 11.18
C GLY A 111 -9.64 -13.56 11.21
N GLY A 112 -8.54 -14.34 11.16
CA GLY A 112 -7.17 -13.80 11.06
C GLY A 112 -6.64 -13.67 9.62
N LEU A 113 -7.47 -13.93 8.62
CA LEU A 113 -7.07 -14.01 7.20
C LEU A 113 -7.91 -13.11 6.30
N VAL A 114 -8.99 -12.54 6.84
CA VAL A 114 -9.95 -11.74 6.08
C VAL A 114 -10.08 -10.35 6.68
N ASP A 115 -10.44 -9.39 5.83
CA ASP A 115 -10.66 -8.01 6.22
C ASP A 115 -9.43 -7.34 6.84
N LEU A 116 -8.23 -7.78 6.43
CA LEU A 116 -6.97 -7.27 6.97
C LEU A 116 -6.58 -5.97 6.24
N PRO A 117 -6.24 -4.88 6.94
CA PRO A 117 -5.70 -3.69 6.28
C PRO A 117 -4.37 -4.04 5.61
N VAL A 118 -4.15 -3.51 4.42
CA VAL A 118 -2.95 -3.81 3.62
C VAL A 118 -1.84 -2.82 3.88
N ALA A 119 -0.64 -3.33 4.18
CA ALA A 119 0.62 -2.62 4.07
C ALA A 119 1.35 -3.10 2.81
N LEU A 120 1.28 -2.33 1.72
CA LEU A 120 1.78 -2.74 0.41
C LEU A 120 3.21 -2.25 0.16
N VAL A 121 4.15 -3.19 0.11
CA VAL A 121 5.57 -2.98 -0.21
C VAL A 121 5.79 -3.31 -1.68
N ARG A 122 6.05 -2.30 -2.52
CA ARG A 122 6.31 -2.48 -3.96
C ARG A 122 7.80 -2.42 -4.26
N LEU A 123 8.35 -3.52 -4.76
CA LEU A 123 9.76 -3.66 -5.17
C LEU A 123 9.92 -3.96 -6.66
N VAL A 124 8.83 -3.91 -7.43
CA VAL A 124 8.84 -4.13 -8.88
C VAL A 124 9.83 -3.18 -9.55
N GLY A 125 10.72 -3.74 -10.38
CA GLY A 125 11.75 -2.98 -11.10
C GLY A 125 13.05 -2.76 -10.31
N VAL A 126 13.11 -3.17 -9.04
CA VAL A 126 14.37 -3.25 -8.28
C VAL A 126 15.18 -4.46 -8.78
N ALA A 127 16.50 -4.30 -8.92
CA ALA A 127 17.38 -5.35 -9.42
C ALA A 127 17.34 -6.63 -8.55
N GLU A 128 17.29 -6.46 -7.23
CA GLU A 128 17.15 -7.53 -6.24
C GLU A 128 15.95 -7.22 -5.34
N PRO A 129 14.73 -7.63 -5.73
CA PRO A 129 13.50 -7.23 -5.04
C PRO A 129 13.25 -8.08 -3.80
N VAL A 130 13.97 -7.77 -2.72
CA VAL A 130 13.83 -8.43 -1.40
C VAL A 130 13.52 -7.37 -0.35
N ALA A 131 12.41 -7.51 0.38
CA ALA A 131 12.08 -6.58 1.44
C ALA A 131 12.94 -6.83 2.68
N ASP A 132 13.70 -5.82 3.09
CA ASP A 132 14.48 -5.81 4.31
C ASP A 132 13.81 -4.93 5.40
N ARG A 133 14.50 -4.73 6.53
CA ARG A 133 13.98 -3.87 7.61
C ARG A 133 13.74 -2.43 7.17
N LEU A 134 14.53 -1.91 6.23
CA LEU A 134 14.42 -0.54 5.76
C LEU A 134 13.20 -0.38 4.84
N ALA A 135 12.96 -1.37 3.97
CA ALA A 135 11.78 -1.43 3.12
C ALA A 135 10.48 -1.47 3.94
N LEU A 136 10.51 -2.08 5.13
CA LEU A 136 9.36 -2.16 6.04
C LEU A 136 9.22 -0.96 6.99
N ALA A 137 10.24 -0.11 7.11
CA ALA A 137 10.26 0.99 8.07
C ALA A 137 9.07 1.97 7.98
N PRO A 138 8.54 2.31 6.79
CA PRO A 138 7.42 3.25 6.65
C PRO A 138 6.04 2.68 7.04
N PHE A 139 5.93 1.38 7.28
CA PHE A 139 4.65 0.70 7.46
C PHE A 139 4.38 0.37 8.92
N GLU A 140 3.09 0.35 9.28
CA GLU A 140 2.58 -0.15 10.55
C GLU A 140 2.08 -1.60 10.34
N PRO A 141 2.90 -2.63 10.60
CA PRO A 141 2.52 -4.01 10.30
C PRO A 141 1.52 -4.59 11.31
N ALA A 142 1.34 -3.97 12.48
CA ALA A 142 0.48 -4.49 13.55
C ALA A 142 -0.94 -4.73 13.04
N GLY A 143 -1.38 -5.99 13.05
CA GLY A 143 -2.70 -6.41 12.56
C GLY A 143 -2.90 -6.29 11.05
N HIS A 144 -1.88 -5.93 10.28
CA HIS A 144 -1.96 -5.76 8.83
C HIS A 144 -1.57 -7.03 8.07
N ALA A 145 -2.11 -7.15 6.86
CA ALA A 145 -1.54 -7.99 5.83
C ALA A 145 -0.39 -7.23 5.15
N VAL A 146 0.84 -7.69 5.36
CA VAL A 146 2.03 -7.12 4.71
C VAL A 146 2.19 -7.78 3.35
N VAL A 147 1.92 -7.02 2.29
CA VAL A 147 1.93 -7.50 0.92
C VAL A 147 3.23 -7.07 0.25
N VAL A 148 4.09 -8.01 -0.11
CA VAL A 148 5.36 -7.76 -0.80
C VAL A 148 5.22 -8.13 -2.28
N HIS A 149 5.22 -7.12 -3.14
CA HIS A 149 5.15 -7.26 -4.59
C HIS A 149 6.55 -7.10 -5.18
N THR A 150 7.19 -8.23 -5.53
CA THR A 150 8.57 -8.27 -6.02
C THR A 150 8.64 -8.15 -7.55
N GLY A 151 7.63 -8.63 -8.28
CA GLY A 151 7.68 -8.81 -9.73
C GLY A 151 8.62 -9.94 -10.16
N ARG A 152 9.16 -10.72 -9.21
CA ARG A 152 10.10 -11.81 -9.43
C ARG A 152 9.63 -13.05 -8.67
N PRO A 153 8.92 -13.98 -9.33
CA PRO A 153 8.29 -15.10 -8.64
C PRO A 153 9.29 -16.08 -8.01
N ASP A 154 10.46 -16.27 -8.65
CA ASP A 154 11.45 -17.29 -8.28
C ASP A 154 12.54 -16.79 -7.30
N GLY A 155 12.24 -15.78 -6.50
CA GLY A 155 13.21 -15.14 -5.59
C GLY A 155 12.73 -15.04 -4.15
N PRO A 156 13.65 -14.80 -3.20
CA PRO A 156 13.27 -14.42 -1.86
C PRO A 156 12.51 -13.08 -1.90
N PHE A 157 11.48 -12.96 -1.07
CA PHE A 157 10.67 -11.74 -0.97
C PHE A 157 10.93 -10.98 0.34
N LEU A 158 11.51 -11.63 1.35
CA LEU A 158 11.88 -11.03 2.63
C LEU A 158 13.27 -11.49 3.07
N THR A 159 13.96 -10.65 3.84
CA THR A 159 15.13 -11.09 4.62
C THR A 159 14.69 -11.69 5.97
N PRO A 160 15.47 -12.57 6.60
CA PRO A 160 15.17 -13.09 7.94
C PRO A 160 14.97 -11.98 8.99
N ASP A 161 15.79 -10.92 8.91
CA ASP A 161 15.70 -9.76 9.81
C ASP A 161 14.40 -8.95 9.63
N ALA A 162 13.85 -8.95 8.42
CA ALA A 162 12.55 -8.37 8.12
C ALA A 162 11.43 -9.21 8.73
N VAL A 163 11.52 -10.54 8.66
CA VAL A 163 10.57 -11.44 9.32
C VAL A 163 10.56 -11.23 10.83
N ALA A 164 11.74 -11.13 11.46
CA ALA A 164 11.84 -10.84 12.88
C ALA A 164 11.13 -9.52 13.26
N LEU A 165 11.30 -8.46 12.45
CA LEU A 165 10.59 -7.18 12.65
C LEU A 165 9.06 -7.34 12.56
N LEU A 166 8.58 -8.11 11.59
CA LEU A 166 7.15 -8.36 11.39
C LEU A 166 6.55 -9.12 12.56
N ALA A 167 7.26 -10.11 13.10
CA ALA A 167 6.87 -10.84 14.29
C ALA A 167 6.83 -9.92 15.53
N GLU A 168 7.91 -9.16 15.76
CA GLU A 168 8.01 -8.19 16.86
C GLU A 168 6.87 -7.16 16.85
N ARG A 169 6.47 -6.71 15.67
CA ARG A 169 5.42 -5.68 15.49
C ARG A 169 4.03 -6.25 15.25
N GLY A 170 3.85 -7.57 15.26
CA GLY A 170 2.54 -8.22 15.22
C GLY A 170 1.84 -8.19 13.85
N ALA A 171 2.56 -8.49 12.77
CA ALA A 171 1.94 -8.71 11.45
C ALA A 171 0.92 -9.86 11.49
N ALA A 172 -0.25 -9.66 10.88
CA ALA A 172 -1.32 -10.66 10.89
C ALA A 172 -1.14 -11.73 9.79
N LEU A 173 -0.63 -11.31 8.63
CA LEU A 173 -0.42 -12.15 7.46
C LEU A 173 0.70 -11.54 6.62
N VAL A 174 1.50 -12.39 5.97
CA VAL A 174 2.41 -11.94 4.89
C VAL A 174 1.90 -12.48 3.57
N ALA A 175 1.89 -11.65 2.53
CA ALA A 175 1.43 -12.04 1.20
C ALA A 175 2.42 -11.61 0.12
N THR A 176 2.57 -12.40 -0.94
CA THR A 176 3.53 -12.12 -2.02
C THR A 176 3.12 -12.75 -3.36
N ASP A 177 3.62 -12.18 -4.46
CA ASP A 177 3.64 -12.79 -5.79
C ASP A 177 4.75 -13.85 -5.95
N GLY A 178 5.70 -13.92 -5.02
CA GLY A 178 6.71 -14.97 -4.94
C GLY A 178 6.10 -16.36 -4.71
N VAL A 179 6.79 -17.40 -5.21
CA VAL A 179 6.38 -18.80 -5.04
C VAL A 179 7.37 -19.62 -4.18
N GLU A 180 8.41 -18.99 -3.66
CA GLU A 180 9.40 -19.61 -2.76
C GLU A 180 8.76 -20.02 -1.42
N ARG A 181 8.99 -21.26 -0.97
CA ARG A 181 8.34 -21.85 0.22
C ARG A 181 9.30 -22.54 1.19
N ASP A 182 10.49 -22.92 0.74
CA ASP A 182 11.43 -23.70 1.57
C ASP A 182 12.67 -22.87 1.96
N GLY A 183 12.71 -21.62 1.50
CA GLY A 183 13.76 -20.65 1.79
C GLY A 183 13.78 -20.15 3.25
N PRO A 184 14.84 -19.39 3.62
CA PRO A 184 15.04 -18.91 4.98
C PRO A 184 13.89 -18.04 5.52
N ALA A 185 13.31 -17.19 4.67
CA ALA A 185 12.19 -16.32 5.06
C ALA A 185 10.92 -17.13 5.39
N ALA A 186 10.60 -18.14 4.58
CA ALA A 186 9.43 -18.99 4.81
C ALA A 186 9.57 -19.77 6.13
N LYS A 187 10.76 -20.31 6.41
CA LYS A 187 11.05 -20.97 7.70
C LYS A 187 10.92 -20.01 8.89
N ALA A 188 11.48 -18.81 8.79
CA ALA A 188 11.37 -17.81 9.84
C ALA A 188 9.91 -17.38 10.08
N LEU A 189 9.09 -17.26 9.02
CA LEU A 189 7.66 -16.94 9.14
C LEU A 189 6.89 -18.07 9.83
N ALA A 190 7.22 -19.32 9.49
CA ALA A 190 6.63 -20.49 10.13
C ALA A 190 6.98 -20.57 11.62
N GLU A 191 8.25 -20.33 11.99
CA GLU A 191 8.72 -20.27 13.38
C GLU A 191 8.05 -19.13 14.16
N ALA A 192 7.79 -18.00 13.49
CA ALA A 192 7.08 -16.87 14.06
C ALA A 192 5.54 -17.08 14.15
N GLY A 193 5.00 -18.16 13.60
CA GLY A 193 3.57 -18.43 13.57
C GLY A 193 2.78 -17.49 12.63
N ILE A 194 3.45 -16.82 11.69
CA ILE A 194 2.82 -15.87 10.77
C ILE A 194 2.36 -16.62 9.52
N PRO A 195 1.06 -16.63 9.19
CA PRO A 195 0.58 -17.25 7.96
C PRO A 195 1.07 -16.51 6.71
N VAL A 196 1.30 -17.28 5.64
CA VAL A 196 1.90 -16.77 4.40
C VAL A 196 1.05 -17.12 3.18
N LEU A 197 0.73 -16.10 2.38
CA LEU A 197 0.00 -16.22 1.13
C LEU A 197 0.96 -15.99 -0.05
N THR A 198 1.17 -17.01 -0.87
CA THR A 198 2.17 -17.01 -1.96
C THR A 198 1.48 -17.10 -3.32
N GLY A 199 2.22 -16.79 -4.39
CA GLY A 199 1.77 -16.93 -5.77
C GLY A 199 0.59 -16.05 -6.14
N LEU A 200 0.48 -14.87 -5.53
CA LEU A 200 -0.56 -13.89 -5.87
C LEU A 200 -0.34 -13.30 -7.26
N THR A 201 -1.44 -13.00 -7.93
CA THR A 201 -1.49 -12.25 -9.19
C THR A 201 -2.23 -10.93 -8.98
N GLY A 202 -2.31 -10.06 -9.99
CA GLY A 202 -3.14 -8.84 -9.90
C GLY A 202 -2.66 -7.77 -8.91
N LEU A 203 -1.52 -7.96 -8.23
CA LEU A 203 -0.97 -6.99 -7.27
C LEU A 203 -0.65 -5.61 -7.88
N ALA A 204 -0.51 -5.52 -9.20
CA ALA A 204 -0.39 -4.23 -9.90
C ALA A 204 -1.64 -3.35 -9.71
N ASP A 205 -2.83 -3.95 -9.62
CA ASP A 205 -4.11 -3.25 -9.52
C ASP A 205 -4.54 -2.94 -8.08
N LEU A 206 -3.83 -3.49 -7.08
CA LEU A 206 -4.13 -3.25 -5.68
C LEU A 206 -3.72 -1.81 -5.27
N PRO A 207 -4.63 -0.98 -4.73
CA PRO A 207 -4.27 0.36 -4.29
C PRO A 207 -3.18 0.36 -3.22
N ALA A 208 -2.31 1.37 -3.26
CA ALA A 208 -1.21 1.51 -2.28
C ALA A 208 -1.70 1.78 -0.84
N VAL A 209 -2.91 2.34 -0.70
CA VAL A 209 -3.53 2.69 0.57
C VAL A 209 -5.02 2.37 0.55
N GLY A 210 -5.60 2.10 1.71
CA GLY A 210 -7.04 1.86 1.88
C GLY A 210 -7.53 0.49 1.38
N ALA A 211 -6.64 -0.37 0.89
CA ALA A 211 -7.00 -1.71 0.50
C ALA A 211 -7.14 -2.63 1.72
N ARG A 212 -8.11 -3.55 1.66
CA ARG A 212 -8.28 -4.64 2.62
C ARG A 212 -8.14 -5.97 1.91
N LEU A 213 -7.34 -6.88 2.47
CA LEU A 213 -7.05 -8.20 1.92
C LEU A 213 -7.96 -9.25 2.55
N HIS A 214 -8.44 -10.15 1.70
CA HIS A 214 -9.17 -11.34 2.11
C HIS A 214 -8.52 -12.57 1.50
N ALA A 215 -8.08 -13.49 2.36
CA ALA A 215 -7.58 -14.81 2.00
C ALA A 215 -8.56 -15.85 2.55
N VAL A 216 -9.44 -16.37 1.68
CA VAL A 216 -10.52 -17.28 2.04
C VAL A 216 -10.13 -18.70 1.64
N PRO A 217 -9.79 -19.57 2.61
CA PRO A 217 -9.42 -20.95 2.31
C PRO A 217 -10.63 -21.74 1.82
N HIS A 218 -10.40 -22.69 0.91
CA HIS A 218 -11.43 -23.64 0.51
C HIS A 218 -11.79 -24.59 1.67
N PRO A 219 -13.05 -25.07 1.73
CA PRO A 219 -13.45 -26.08 2.71
C PRO A 219 -12.61 -27.36 2.56
N ALA A 220 -12.31 -28.00 3.68
CA ALA A 220 -11.58 -29.28 3.69
C ALA A 220 -12.30 -30.33 2.81
N GLY A 221 -11.55 -31.01 1.93
CA GLY A 221 -12.03 -32.13 1.11
C GLY A 221 -12.29 -31.83 -0.39
N HIS A 222 -11.99 -30.62 -0.89
CA HIS A 222 -12.05 -30.32 -2.33
C HIS A 222 -10.63 -30.28 -2.95
N GLY A 223 -10.23 -31.37 -3.61
CA GLY A 223 -9.03 -31.44 -4.46
C GLY A 223 -7.67 -31.45 -3.72
N ASP A 224 -6.59 -31.67 -4.48
CA ASP A 224 -5.23 -31.80 -3.98
C ASP A 224 -4.68 -30.45 -3.44
N GLY A 225 -4.92 -30.19 -2.15
CA GLY A 225 -4.22 -29.17 -1.34
C GLY A 225 -4.84 -27.76 -1.29
N ASP A 226 -4.91 -27.20 -0.07
CA ASP A 226 -4.90 -25.78 0.36
C ASP A 226 -5.26 -24.66 -0.65
N GLY A 227 -6.28 -24.87 -1.49
CA GLY A 227 -6.78 -23.81 -2.36
C GLY A 227 -7.30 -22.64 -1.54
N VAL A 228 -6.91 -21.43 -1.89
CA VAL A 228 -7.34 -20.20 -1.22
C VAL A 228 -7.78 -19.20 -2.29
N ARG A 229 -8.91 -18.55 -2.04
CA ARG A 229 -9.34 -17.40 -2.84
C ARG A 229 -8.82 -16.13 -2.21
N ALA A 230 -7.99 -15.39 -2.93
CA ALA A 230 -7.39 -14.15 -2.47
C ALA A 230 -7.97 -12.97 -3.26
N TYR A 231 -8.43 -11.94 -2.57
CA TYR A 231 -8.88 -10.71 -3.22
C TYR A 231 -8.65 -9.48 -2.33
N GLY A 232 -8.42 -8.35 -2.97
CA GLY A 232 -8.37 -7.04 -2.36
C GLY A 232 -9.71 -6.31 -2.53
N VAL A 233 -10.10 -5.54 -1.51
CA VAL A 233 -11.22 -4.62 -1.57
C VAL A 233 -10.70 -3.21 -1.33
N ALA A 234 -11.11 -2.26 -2.16
CA ALA A 234 -10.87 -0.84 -1.94
C ALA A 234 -12.17 -0.04 -2.08
N GLU A 235 -12.27 1.04 -1.31
CA GLU A 235 -13.37 2.01 -1.31
C GLU A 235 -12.93 3.35 -1.89
#